data_AF-A0A5B2WKU0-F1
#
_entry.id   AF-A0A5B2WKU0-F1
#
_cell.length_a   1.000
_cell.length_b   1.000
_cell.length_c   1.000
_cell.angle_alpha   90.00
_cell.angle_beta   90.00
_cell.angle_gamma   90.00
#
_symmetry.space_group_name_H-M   'P 1'
#
loop_
_entity.id
_entity.type
_entity.pdbx_description
1 polymer ?
#
loop_
_entity_poly.entity_id
_entity_poly.type
_entity_poly.pdbx_seq_one_letter_code
_entity_poly.pdbx_strand_id
1 'polypeptide(L)' 'ERIEGKAAAVETPIGHVPTPEALDVSGLDTPAEDLAAVLNVDVDEWKAEIPLIEEWFDKIGDKLPTTLRDELELLKQRLG' A
#
# COMPACT_ATOMS: atom_id res chain seq x y z
N GLU A 1 1.19 -9.45 -15.47
CA GLU A 1 2.63 -9.69 -15.22
C GLU A 1 2.97 -10.15 -13.80
N ARG A 2 2.45 -9.53 -12.73
CA ARG A 2 2.72 -9.92 -11.33
C ARG A 2 2.41 -11.38 -11.00
N ILE A 3 1.20 -11.85 -11.31
CA ILE A 3 0.78 -13.25 -11.05
C ILE A 3 1.68 -14.25 -11.79
N GLU A 4 2.22 -13.85 -12.94
CA GLU A 4 3.14 -14.65 -13.75
C GLU A 4 4.61 -14.50 -13.34
N GLY A 5 4.92 -13.69 -12.31
CA GLY A 5 6.28 -13.44 -11.83
C GLY A 5 7.16 -12.59 -12.76
N LYS A 6 6.55 -11.84 -13.69
CA LYS A 6 7.28 -11.11 -14.76
C LYS A 6 7.50 -9.63 -14.47
N ALA A 7 6.89 -9.07 -13.43
CA ALA A 7 6.99 -7.65 -13.08
C ALA A 7 7.67 -7.47 -11.72
N ALA A 8 8.67 -6.57 -11.66
CA ALA A 8 9.40 -6.24 -10.44
C ALA A 8 8.55 -5.42 -9.45
N ALA A 9 8.83 -5.54 -8.14
CA ALA A 9 8.35 -4.64 -7.10
C ALA A 9 9.40 -4.42 -6.03
N VAL A 10 9.22 -3.34 -5.30
CA VAL A 10 9.81 -3.11 -4.00
C VAL A 10 8.84 -3.63 -2.93
N GLU A 11 9.39 -4.32 -1.93
CA GLU A 11 8.64 -4.67 -0.72
C GLU A 11 8.52 -3.41 0.16
N THR A 12 7.29 -3.09 0.55
CA THR A 12 6.95 -1.94 1.40
C THR A 12 6.10 -2.42 2.59
N PRO A 13 5.90 -1.60 3.62
CA PRO A 13 5.03 -1.96 4.74
C PRO A 13 3.60 -2.33 4.35
N ILE A 14 3.12 -1.88 3.20
CA ILE A 14 1.77 -2.14 2.66
C ILE A 14 1.75 -3.28 1.64
N GLY A 15 2.88 -3.95 1.42
CA GLY A 15 3.02 -5.06 0.48
C GLY A 15 3.96 -4.74 -0.69
N HIS A 16 3.72 -5.37 -1.83
CA HIS A 16 4.60 -5.22 -3.00
C HIS A 16 4.12 -4.09 -3.90
N VAL A 17 4.91 -3.02 -4.01
CA VAL A 17 4.63 -1.88 -4.89
C VAL A 17 5.51 -1.98 -6.14
N PRO A 18 4.96 -1.86 -7.36
CA PRO A 18 5.75 -2.01 -8.59
C PRO A 18 6.88 -0.98 -8.64
N THR A 19 7.99 -1.34 -9.28
CA THR A 19 8.99 -0.32 -9.65
C THR A 19 8.45 0.51 -10.82
N PRO A 20 8.91 1.76 -11.02
CA PRO A 20 8.49 2.57 -12.16
C PRO A 20 8.70 1.85 -13.51
N GLU A 21 9.78 1.08 -13.64
CA GLU A 21 10.13 0.34 -14.86
C GLU A 21 9.26 -0.91 -15.08
N ALA A 22 8.56 -1.38 -14.04
CA ALA A 22 7.63 -2.49 -14.15
C ALA A 22 6.26 -2.07 -14.70
N LEU A 23 6.06 -0.78 -14.98
CA LEU A 23 4.84 -0.24 -15.56
C LEU A 23 5.08 0.15 -17.02
N ASP A 24 4.26 -0.39 -17.91
CA ASP A 24 4.19 0.09 -19.29
C ASP A 24 3.36 1.38 -19.33
N VAL A 25 4.06 2.51 -19.41
CA VAL A 25 3.46 3.86 -19.55
C VAL A 25 3.52 4.37 -21.00
N SER A 26 3.68 3.47 -21.97
CA SER A 26 3.73 3.86 -23.39
C SER A 26 2.46 4.60 -23.81
N GLY A 27 2.63 5.76 -24.44
CA GLY A 27 1.52 6.63 -24.86
C GLY A 27 1.00 7.59 -23.78
N LEU A 28 1.59 7.60 -22.58
CA LEU A 28 1.32 8.59 -21.55
C LEU A 28 2.42 9.67 -21.54
N ASP A 29 2.03 10.93 -21.43
CA ASP A 29 2.94 12.04 -21.14
C ASP A 29 3.11 12.15 -19.63
N THR A 30 3.91 11.24 -19.07
CA THR A 30 4.13 11.15 -17.61
C THR A 30 5.62 11.28 -17.31
N PRO A 31 6.04 12.40 -16.69
CA PRO A 31 7.38 12.55 -16.17
C PRO A 31 7.76 11.41 -15.21
N ALA A 32 9.02 11.01 -15.23
CA ALA A 32 9.52 9.95 -14.33
C ALA A 32 9.38 10.33 -12.85
N GLU A 33 9.45 11.62 -12.53
CA GLU A 33 9.24 12.15 -11.18
C GLU A 33 7.80 11.94 -10.69
N ASP A 34 6.80 12.15 -11.55
CA ASP A 34 5.40 11.93 -11.21
C ASP A 34 5.13 10.44 -11.00
N LEU A 35 5.73 9.59 -11.84
CA LEU A 35 5.61 8.13 -11.69
C LEU A 35 6.25 7.65 -10.38
N ALA A 36 7.42 8.20 -10.03
CA ALA A 36 8.07 7.88 -8.76
C ALA A 36 7.25 8.37 -7.56
N ALA A 37 6.65 9.57 -7.65
CA ALA A 37 5.84 10.13 -6.58
C ALA A 37 4.56 9.32 -6.33
N VAL A 38 3.85 8.90 -7.38
CA VAL A 38 2.62 8.08 -7.25
C VAL A 38 2.89 6.69 -6.68
N LEU A 39 4.09 6.16 -6.91
CA LEU A 39 4.53 4.86 -6.38
C LEU A 39 5.19 4.95 -5.00
N ASN A 40 5.40 6.16 -4.49
CA ASN A 40 6.05 6.35 -3.20
C ASN A 40 5.13 5.89 -2.05
N VAL A 41 5.70 5.18 -1.08
CA VAL A 41 5.01 4.80 0.16
C VAL A 41 5.66 5.56 1.29
N ASP A 42 4.98 6.62 1.76
CA ASP A 42 5.43 7.40 2.89
C ASP A 42 4.96 6.78 4.22
N VAL A 43 5.91 6.42 5.08
CA VAL A 43 5.63 5.73 6.34
C VAL A 43 4.85 6.61 7.32
N ASP A 44 5.13 7.91 7.36
CA ASP A 44 4.48 8.83 8.29
C ASP A 44 3.05 9.14 7.86
N GLU A 45 2.79 9.25 6.55
CA GLU A 45 1.43 9.33 6.00
C GLU A 45 0.63 8.06 6.34
N TRP A 46 1.22 6.89 6.15
CA TRP A 46 0.54 5.63 6.49
C TRP A 46 0.29 5.47 7.98
N LYS A 47 1.17 5.96 8.84
CA LYS A 47 0.93 6.04 10.29
C LYS A 47 -0.24 6.96 10.63
N ALA A 48 -0.38 8.07 9.92
CA ALA A 48 -1.51 8.98 10.09
C ALA A 48 -2.84 8.37 9.64
N GLU A 49 -2.81 7.41 8.72
CA GLU A 49 -4.01 6.69 8.23
C GLU A 49 -4.53 5.64 9.21
N ILE A 50 -3.65 5.03 10.02
CA ILE A 50 -4.02 4.00 11.02
C ILE A 50 -5.23 4.37 11.88
N PRO A 51 -5.29 5.54 12.56
CA PRO A 51 -6.45 5.90 13.38
C PRO A 51 -7.75 6.05 12.55
N LEU A 52 -7.65 6.40 11.26
CA LEU A 52 -8.82 6.51 10.38
C LEU A 52 -9.37 5.12 10.03
N ILE A 53 -8.48 4.14 9.81
CA ILE A 53 -8.86 2.73 9.62
C ILE A 53 -9.50 2.17 10.89
N GLU A 54 -8.96 2.48 12.07
CA GLU A 54 -9.55 2.09 13.36
C GLU A 54 -10.97 2.66 13.52
N GLU A 55 -11.15 3.95 13.26
CA GLU A 55 -12.48 4.58 13.31
C GLU A 55 -13.46 3.91 12.34
N TRP A 56 -13.00 3.55 11.14
CA TRP A 56 -13.82 2.82 10.17
C TRP A 56 -14.18 1.42 10.67
N PHE A 57 -13.24 0.68 11.24
CA PHE A 57 -13.46 -0.64 11.82
C PHE A 57 -14.47 -0.60 12.97
N ASP A 58 -14.43 0.44 13.79
CA ASP A 58 -15.36 0.63 14.89
C ASP A 58 -16.79 0.93 14.42
N LYS A 59 -16.96 1.57 13.25
CA LYS A 59 -18.29 1.72 12.60
C LYS A 59 -18.91 0.37 12.18
N ILE A 60 -18.09 -0.62 11.86
CA ILE A 60 -18.54 -1.98 11.53
C ILE A 60 -18.85 -2.77 12.82
N GLY A 61 -18.10 -2.51 13.88
CA GLY A 61 -18.31 -3.10 15.21
C GLY A 61 -18.14 -4.62 15.23
N ASP A 62 -19.02 -5.30 15.95
CA ASP A 62 -18.93 -6.74 16.24
C ASP A 62 -19.00 -7.66 15.01
N LYS A 63 -19.39 -7.13 13.85
CA LYS A 63 -19.44 -7.88 12.59
C LYS A 63 -18.09 -7.92 11.87
N LEU A 64 -17.12 -7.11 12.30
CA LEU A 64 -15.81 -7.08 11.70
C LEU A 64 -15.07 -8.39 12.02
N PRO A 65 -14.62 -9.17 11.01
CA PRO A 65 -13.79 -10.33 11.25
C PRO A 65 -12.52 -9.95 12.02
N THR A 66 -12.16 -10.74 13.04
CA THR A 66 -10.96 -10.50 13.85
C THR A 66 -9.69 -10.45 13.01
N THR A 67 -9.63 -11.23 11.93
CA THR A 67 -8.52 -11.26 10.97
C THR A 67 -8.22 -9.89 10.36
N LEU A 68 -9.22 -9.01 10.19
CA LEU A 68 -8.98 -7.66 9.68
C LEU A 68 -8.29 -6.77 10.71
N ARG A 69 -8.60 -6.94 12.01
CA ARG A 69 -7.86 -6.27 13.08
C ARG A 69 -6.44 -6.82 13.19
N ASP A 70 -6.27 -8.13 13.01
CA ASP A 70 -4.95 -8.76 13.00
C ASP A 70 -4.06 -8.19 11.87
N GLU A 71 -4.61 -8.03 10.65
CA GLU A 71 -3.89 -7.40 9.53
C GLU A 71 -3.52 -5.93 9.80
N LEU A 72 -4.39 -5.18 10.48
CA LEU A 72 -4.09 -3.81 10.88
C LEU A 72 -2.94 -3.75 11.90
N GLU A 73 -2.90 -4.67 12.85
CA GLU A 73 -1.79 -4.78 13.80
C GLU A 73 -0.48 -5.18 13.09
N LEU A 74 -0.52 -6.09 12.11
CA LEU A 74 0.65 -6.43 11.29
C LEU A 74 1.13 -5.24 10.46
N LEU A 75 0.21 -4.42 9.92
CA LEU A 75 0.56 -3.18 9.24
C LEU A 75 1.28 -2.20 10.19
N LYS A 76 0.75 -1.97 11.39
CA LYS A 76 1.40 -1.11 12.40
C LYS A 76 2.83 -1.59 12.71
N GLN A 77 3.03 -2.90 12.88
CA GLN A 77 4.35 -3.48 13.12
C GLN A 77 5.32 -3.24 11.95
N ARG A 78 4.85 -3.34 10.70
CA ARG A 78 5.67 -3.07 9.51
C ARG A 78 6.02 -1.59 9.35
N LEU A 79 5.16 -0.68 9.82
CA LEU A 79 5.40 0.76 9.78
C LEU A 79 6.38 1.26 10.87
N GLY A 80 6.60 0.47 11.91
CA GLY A 80 7.57 0.75 12.99
C GLY A 80 7.05 1.66 14.09
#